data_AF-A0A2H9QPT2-F1
#
_entry.id   AF-A0A2H9QPT2-F1
#
_cell.length_a   1.000
_cell.length_b   1.000
_cell.length_c   1.000
_cell.angle_alpha   90.00
_cell.angle_beta   90.00
_cell.angle_gamma   90.00
#
_symmetry.space_group_name_H-M   'P 1'
#
loop_
_entity.id
_entity.type
_entity.pdbx_description
1 polymer ?
#
loop_
_entity_poly.entity_id
_entity_poly.type
_entity_poly.pdbx_seq_one_letter_code
_entity_poly.pdbx_strand_id
1 'polypeptide(L)'
;MASLRKANAYSKRKVTPYTRVSKKRQKSFIKTVPPQKIVKFEMGKPSLIRDGKLLHVLKIISTEKVQIRHNALEACRQFLNKKLDEELAGQYTFKVVPFPHHIQRENKMLTGAGADRMQTGMQLAFGKAIGKAAILKPGKELFIFHLPNEKAVQFTRKLVVQVKSKLPGRIRADYENLSLKKE
;
A
#
# COMPACT_ATOMS: atom_id res chain seq x y z
N MET A 1 -9.92 22.53 -2.80
CA MET A 1 -8.80 21.63 -2.45
C MET A 1 -8.31 20.96 -3.72
N ALA A 2 -7.05 21.15 -4.10
CA ALA A 2 -6.55 20.53 -5.33
C ALA A 2 -6.61 19.01 -5.23
N SER A 3 -7.41 18.41 -6.10
CA SER A 3 -7.69 16.98 -6.13
C SER A 3 -6.41 16.20 -6.39
N LEU A 4 -6.25 15.07 -5.69
CA LEU A 4 -5.19 14.11 -5.98
C LEU A 4 -5.39 13.57 -7.41
N ARG A 5 -4.33 13.61 -8.23
CA ARG A 5 -4.37 13.04 -9.58
C ARG A 5 -4.76 11.56 -9.55
N LYS A 6 -5.44 11.08 -10.61
CA LYS A 6 -5.83 9.67 -10.76
C LYS A 6 -4.62 8.72 -10.61
N ALA A 7 -4.83 7.56 -10.02
CA ALA A 7 -3.75 6.60 -9.73
C ALA A 7 -3.05 6.10 -11.01
N ASN A 8 -3.79 6.01 -12.12
CA ASN A 8 -3.27 5.59 -13.43
C ASN A 8 -2.10 6.44 -13.94
N ALA A 9 -2.00 7.70 -13.52
CA ALA A 9 -0.86 8.57 -13.89
C ALA A 9 0.48 8.07 -13.33
N TYR A 10 0.44 7.28 -12.26
CA TYR A 10 1.62 6.81 -11.54
C TYR A 10 1.78 5.28 -11.56
N SER A 11 0.69 4.55 -11.41
CA SER A 11 0.69 3.13 -11.02
C SER A 11 1.52 2.22 -11.93
N LYS A 12 1.39 2.36 -13.26
CA LYS A 12 2.07 1.52 -14.25
C LYS A 12 3.35 2.14 -14.82
N ARG A 13 3.73 3.33 -14.35
CA ARG A 13 4.90 4.04 -14.90
C ARG A 13 6.19 3.42 -14.35
N LYS A 14 7.15 3.16 -15.22
CA LYS A 14 8.52 2.83 -14.81
C LYS A 14 9.15 4.09 -14.24
N VAL A 15 9.60 4.03 -12.99
CA VAL A 15 10.26 5.14 -12.30
C VAL A 15 11.54 4.67 -11.65
N THR A 16 12.50 5.58 -11.54
CA THR A 16 13.66 5.41 -10.67
C THR A 16 13.24 5.73 -9.23
N PRO A 17 13.68 4.95 -8.22
CA PRO A 17 13.31 5.18 -6.84
C PRO A 17 13.79 6.56 -6.32
N TYR A 18 12.86 7.49 -6.17
CA TYR A 18 13.09 8.79 -5.51
C TYR A 18 12.83 8.66 -3.99
N THR A 19 13.88 8.36 -3.22
CA THR A 19 13.78 8.00 -1.78
C THR A 19 14.82 8.66 -0.86
N ARG A 20 15.76 9.45 -1.41
CA ARG A 20 16.93 9.96 -0.68
C ARG A 20 16.59 11.10 0.30
N VAL A 21 16.11 10.70 1.48
CA VAL A 21 15.84 11.58 2.62
C VAL A 21 16.91 11.37 3.69
N SER A 22 17.42 12.44 4.29
CA SER A 22 18.39 12.37 5.38
C SER A 22 18.11 13.44 6.43
N LYS A 23 18.46 13.16 7.69
CA LYS A 23 18.47 14.17 8.76
C LYS A 23 19.49 15.28 8.48
N LYS A 24 20.61 14.95 7.84
CA LYS A 24 21.65 15.91 7.44
C LYS A 24 21.24 16.60 6.14
N ARG A 25 21.01 17.92 6.17
CA ARG A 25 20.49 18.71 5.03
C ARG A 25 21.31 18.58 3.76
N GLN A 26 22.64 18.48 3.87
CA GLN A 26 23.55 18.28 2.73
C GLN A 26 23.35 16.92 2.04
N LYS A 27 23.00 15.88 2.81
CA LYS A 27 22.76 14.52 2.30
C LYS A 27 21.30 14.26 1.92
N SER A 28 20.39 15.21 2.19
CA SER A 28 18.97 15.11 1.84
C SER A 28 18.70 15.79 0.51
N PHE A 29 18.57 15.02 -0.56
CA PHE A 29 18.22 15.55 -1.88
C PHE A 29 16.73 15.89 -1.98
N ILE A 30 15.89 15.20 -1.20
CA ILE A 30 14.46 15.48 -1.11
C ILE A 30 14.20 16.43 0.05
N LYS A 31 13.91 17.70 -0.26
CA LYS A 31 13.73 18.75 0.77
C LYS A 31 12.38 18.68 1.45
N THR A 32 11.31 18.42 0.70
CA THR A 32 9.95 18.33 1.22
C THR A 32 9.44 16.91 1.06
N VAL A 33 9.18 16.25 2.19
CA VAL A 33 8.69 14.87 2.23
C VAL A 33 7.22 14.87 2.62
N PRO A 34 6.31 14.35 1.78
CA PRO A 34 4.90 14.23 2.14
C PRO A 34 4.70 13.33 3.37
N PRO A 35 3.72 13.64 4.24
CA PRO A 35 3.40 12.78 5.38
C PRO A 35 2.91 11.41 4.89
N GLN A 36 3.09 10.39 5.74
CA GLN A 36 2.59 9.05 5.48
C GLN A 36 1.22 8.86 6.11
N LYS A 37 0.27 8.31 5.34
CA LYS A 37 -1.09 8.05 5.84
C LYS A 37 -1.26 6.71 6.58
N ILE A 38 -0.40 5.72 6.28
CA ILE A 38 -0.43 4.42 6.96
C ILE A 38 0.23 4.60 8.34
N VAL A 39 -0.55 4.36 9.40
CA VAL A 39 -0.07 4.49 10.79
C VAL A 39 0.43 3.15 11.34
N LYS A 40 -0.35 2.08 11.18
CA LYS A 40 -0.03 0.73 11.67
C LYS A 40 0.11 -0.23 10.50
N PHE A 41 1.22 -0.98 10.46
CA PHE A 41 1.45 -2.02 9.45
C PHE A 41 1.04 -3.42 9.92
N GLU A 42 0.89 -3.61 11.22
CA GLU A 42 0.45 -4.86 11.83
C GLU A 42 -0.77 -4.61 12.70
N MET A 43 -1.74 -5.53 12.63
CA MET A 43 -3.05 -5.45 13.26
C MET A 43 -3.46 -6.81 13.80
N GLY A 44 -4.42 -6.79 14.73
CA GLY A 44 -4.87 -7.99 15.44
C GLY A 44 -3.90 -8.35 16.57
N LYS A 45 -3.76 -9.63 16.85
CA LYS A 45 -2.98 -10.15 17.99
C LYS A 45 -1.78 -10.96 17.51
N PRO A 46 -0.60 -10.33 17.32
CA PRO A 46 0.60 -11.04 16.87
C PRO A 46 1.08 -12.11 17.87
N SER A 47 0.71 -12.00 19.14
CA SER A 47 0.98 -13.04 20.15
C SER A 47 0.39 -14.40 19.78
N LEU A 48 -0.76 -14.44 19.09
CA LEU A 48 -1.39 -15.70 18.68
C LEU A 48 -0.59 -16.47 17.62
N ILE A 49 0.28 -15.77 16.87
CA ILE A 49 1.24 -16.43 15.96
C ILE A 49 2.27 -17.20 16.78
N ARG A 50 2.79 -16.61 17.85
CA ARG A 50 3.78 -17.25 18.75
C ARG A 50 3.18 -18.45 19.47
N ASP A 51 1.90 -18.37 19.83
CA ASP A 51 1.16 -19.46 20.48
C ASP A 51 0.80 -20.61 19.51
N GLY A 52 1.11 -20.49 18.21
CA GLY A 52 0.80 -21.51 17.21
C GLY A 52 -0.69 -21.67 16.89
N LYS A 53 -1.54 -20.72 17.32
CA LYS A 53 -3.00 -20.78 17.14
C LYS A 53 -3.48 -20.33 15.76
N LEU A 54 -2.61 -19.65 14.99
CA LEU A 54 -2.92 -19.14 13.65
C LEU A 54 -2.15 -19.92 12.59
N LEU A 55 -2.66 -21.10 12.25
CA LEU A 55 -2.01 -22.06 11.36
C LEU A 55 -2.22 -21.75 9.87
N HIS A 56 -3.28 -21.02 9.54
CA HIS A 56 -3.65 -20.73 8.16
C HIS A 56 -3.08 -19.39 7.71
N VAL A 57 -2.26 -19.41 6.67
CA VAL A 57 -1.63 -18.20 6.12
C VAL A 57 -2.22 -17.91 4.74
N LEU A 58 -2.74 -16.70 4.56
CA LEU A 58 -3.20 -16.19 3.27
C LEU A 58 -2.33 -15.00 2.87
N LYS A 59 -1.60 -15.15 1.77
CA LYS A 59 -0.72 -14.12 1.20
C LYS A 59 -1.37 -13.55 -0.05
N ILE A 60 -1.50 -12.23 -0.09
CA ILE A 60 -1.96 -11.52 -1.29
C ILE A 60 -0.73 -10.97 -1.99
N ILE A 61 -0.50 -11.44 -3.21
CA ILE A 61 0.71 -11.18 -3.98
C ILE A 61 0.36 -10.33 -5.19
N SER A 62 1.19 -9.34 -5.50
CA SER A 62 1.07 -8.60 -6.75
C SER A 62 1.71 -9.38 -7.89
N THR A 63 0.97 -9.62 -8.97
CA THR A 63 1.48 -10.33 -10.16
C THR A 63 2.15 -9.39 -11.17
N GLU A 64 2.00 -8.09 -10.98
CA GLU A 64 2.49 -7.06 -11.90
C GLU A 64 3.46 -6.10 -11.20
N LYS A 65 4.30 -5.43 -11.99
CA LYS A 65 5.10 -4.33 -11.48
C LYS A 65 4.23 -3.10 -11.34
N VAL A 66 3.98 -2.65 -10.11
CA VAL A 66 3.04 -1.56 -9.85
C VAL A 66 3.50 -0.64 -8.73
N GLN A 67 3.14 0.64 -8.84
CA GLN A 67 3.26 1.60 -7.77
C GLN A 67 1.93 1.76 -7.04
N ILE A 68 1.94 1.58 -5.73
CA ILE A 68 0.74 1.67 -4.89
C ILE A 68 0.90 2.82 -3.92
N ARG A 69 -0.01 3.79 -3.99
CA ARG A 69 0.01 4.95 -3.10
C ARG A 69 -0.37 4.55 -1.69
N HIS A 70 0.20 5.25 -0.70
CA HIS A 70 -0.16 5.03 0.71
C HIS A 70 -1.67 5.17 0.98
N ASN A 71 -2.36 6.02 0.21
CA ASN A 71 -3.81 6.22 0.32
C ASN A 71 -4.59 4.94 0.00
N ALA A 72 -4.17 4.20 -1.04
CA ALA A 72 -4.80 2.95 -1.42
C ALA A 72 -4.54 1.87 -0.36
N LEU A 73 -3.29 1.75 0.11
CA LEU A 73 -2.93 0.81 1.17
C LEU A 73 -3.71 1.06 2.46
N GLU A 74 -3.84 2.33 2.89
CA GLU A 74 -4.61 2.67 4.09
C GLU A 74 -6.11 2.40 3.91
N ALA A 75 -6.68 2.71 2.73
CA ALA A 75 -8.08 2.42 2.44
C ALA A 75 -8.39 0.91 2.38
N CYS A 76 -7.42 0.09 1.95
CA CYS A 76 -7.50 -1.37 2.03
C CYS A 76 -7.40 -1.82 3.50
N ARG A 77 -6.40 -1.30 4.23
CA ARG A 77 -6.13 -1.65 5.61
C ARG A 77 -7.33 -1.40 6.53
N GLN A 78 -7.92 -0.21 6.47
CA GLN A 78 -9.07 0.15 7.30
C GLN A 78 -10.27 -0.77 7.06
N PHE A 79 -10.55 -1.05 5.78
CA PHE A 79 -11.67 -1.92 5.39
C PHE A 79 -11.46 -3.37 5.81
N LEU A 80 -10.28 -3.93 5.51
CA LEU A 80 -9.93 -5.30 5.88
C LEU A 80 -9.93 -5.47 7.39
N ASN A 81 -9.31 -4.54 8.13
CA ASN A 81 -9.27 -4.60 9.58
C ASN A 81 -10.67 -4.55 10.19
N LYS A 82 -11.53 -3.61 9.75
CA LYS A 82 -12.90 -3.51 10.26
C LYS A 82 -13.67 -4.82 10.05
N LYS A 83 -13.60 -5.41 8.85
CA LYS A 83 -14.33 -6.63 8.52
C LYS A 83 -13.78 -7.89 9.19
N LEU A 84 -12.46 -7.97 9.37
CA LEU A 84 -11.85 -9.08 10.10
C LEU A 84 -12.14 -8.99 11.60
N ASP A 85 -12.18 -7.78 12.16
CA ASP A 85 -12.49 -7.58 13.57
C ASP A 85 -13.96 -7.90 13.90
N GLU A 86 -14.89 -7.52 13.01
CA GLU A 86 -16.31 -7.88 13.10
C GLU A 86 -16.53 -9.41 13.13
N GLU A 87 -15.82 -10.17 12.29
CA GLU A 87 -16.04 -11.63 12.14
C GLU A 87 -15.22 -12.47 13.13
N LEU A 88 -13.97 -12.09 13.40
CA LEU A 88 -13.01 -12.92 14.13
C LEU A 88 -12.75 -12.43 15.57
N ALA A 89 -13.39 -11.35 16.01
CA ALA A 89 -13.26 -10.78 17.35
C ALA A 89 -11.78 -10.64 17.81
N GLY A 90 -10.92 -10.16 16.90
CA GLY A 90 -9.49 -9.97 17.15
C GLY A 90 -8.63 -11.25 17.14
N GLN A 91 -9.17 -12.41 16.78
CA GLN A 91 -8.43 -13.67 16.61
C GLN A 91 -7.79 -13.80 15.22
N TYR A 92 -7.07 -12.77 14.79
CA TYR A 92 -6.33 -12.78 13.53
C TYR A 92 -5.05 -11.96 13.68
N THR A 93 -4.13 -12.13 12.73
CA THR A 93 -3.07 -11.15 12.49
C THR A 93 -3.12 -10.72 11.04
N PHE A 94 -3.13 -9.41 10.82
CA PHE A 94 -3.14 -8.82 9.49
C PHE A 94 -1.96 -7.88 9.35
N LYS A 95 -1.18 -8.06 8.27
CA LYS A 95 0.01 -7.27 7.98
C LYS A 95 -0.07 -6.64 6.60
N VAL A 96 0.18 -5.34 6.54
CA VAL A 96 0.52 -4.62 5.32
C VAL A 96 2.02 -4.73 5.14
N VAL A 97 2.47 -5.42 4.11
CA VAL A 97 3.91 -5.68 3.88
C VAL A 97 4.64 -4.48 3.27
N PRO A 98 4.12 -3.83 2.21
CA PRO A 98 4.91 -2.83 1.51
C PRO A 98 4.93 -1.48 2.23
N PHE A 99 6.13 -0.99 2.54
CA PHE A 99 6.33 0.36 3.07
C PHE A 99 6.45 1.39 1.93
N PRO A 100 5.76 2.55 2.02
CA PRO A 100 5.76 3.54 0.95
C PRO A 100 7.01 4.44 0.99
N HIS A 101 8.14 3.93 0.48
CA HIS A 101 9.40 4.68 0.42
C HIS A 101 9.46 5.72 -0.70
N HIS A 102 8.85 5.43 -1.85
CA HIS A 102 8.98 6.24 -3.06
C HIS A 102 8.15 7.51 -2.97
N ILE A 103 8.76 8.65 -3.27
CA ILE A 103 8.07 9.95 -3.30
C ILE A 103 7.67 10.28 -4.74
N GLN A 104 6.37 10.49 -4.92
CA GLN A 104 5.77 10.88 -6.19
C GLN A 104 5.80 12.40 -6.33
N ARG A 105 6.14 12.84 -7.54
CA ARG A 105 6.17 14.25 -7.93
C ARG A 105 5.14 14.53 -9.00
N GLU A 106 4.62 15.75 -9.01
CA GLU A 106 3.83 16.21 -10.14
C GLU A 106 4.10 17.69 -10.43
N ASN A 107 4.19 18.00 -11.72
CA ASN A 107 4.12 19.36 -12.22
C ASN A 107 2.64 19.76 -12.22
N LYS A 108 2.27 20.60 -11.26
CA LYS A 108 0.89 20.96 -11.02
C LYS A 108 0.54 22.17 -11.86
N MET A 109 -0.41 22.01 -12.77
CA MET A 109 -0.95 23.13 -13.53
C MET A 109 -1.81 23.99 -12.61
N LEU A 110 -1.69 25.31 -12.71
CA LEU A 110 -2.58 26.22 -12.00
C LEU A 110 -3.89 26.25 -12.78
N THR A 111 -5.01 26.15 -12.07
CA THR A 111 -6.35 26.15 -12.65
C THR A 111 -7.12 27.30 -12.05
N GLY A 112 -7.67 28.19 -12.88
CA GLY A 112 -8.42 29.37 -12.45
C GLY A 112 -8.25 30.54 -13.43
N ALA A 113 -9.01 31.62 -13.23
CA ALA A 113 -8.86 32.85 -14.01
C ALA A 113 -7.46 33.47 -13.76
N GLY A 114 -6.76 33.86 -14.82
CA GLY A 114 -5.41 34.44 -14.75
C GLY A 114 -4.30 33.45 -14.37
N ALA A 115 -4.58 32.14 -14.35
CA ALA A 115 -3.58 31.12 -14.08
C ALA A 115 -2.49 31.05 -15.18
N ASP A 116 -2.85 31.38 -16.42
CA ASP A 116 -1.94 31.42 -17.58
C ASP A 116 -0.78 32.40 -17.35
N ARG A 117 -1.05 33.54 -16.71
CA ARG A 117 -0.05 34.59 -16.43
C ARG A 117 1.00 34.14 -15.41
N MET A 118 0.62 33.27 -14.49
CA MET A 118 1.49 32.76 -13.41
C MET A 118 2.14 31.41 -13.76
N GLN A 119 1.75 30.81 -14.88
CA GLN A 119 2.10 29.45 -15.21
C GLN A 119 3.11 29.38 -16.36
N THR A 120 4.29 28.81 -16.08
CA THR A 120 5.37 28.62 -17.06
C THR A 120 5.21 27.38 -17.95
N GLY A 121 4.03 26.78 -17.98
CA GLY A 121 3.75 25.56 -18.73
C GLY A 121 4.68 24.39 -18.36
N MET A 122 5.50 23.95 -19.33
CA MET A 122 6.46 22.84 -19.17
C MET A 122 7.89 23.30 -18.85
N GLN A 123 8.15 24.60 -18.83
CA GLN A 123 9.43 25.11 -18.34
C GLN A 123 9.54 24.78 -16.84
N LEU A 124 10.68 24.20 -16.42
CA LEU A 124 10.94 23.71 -15.06
C LEU A 124 9.96 22.60 -14.57
N ALA A 125 9.60 21.66 -15.46
CA ALA A 125 8.61 20.60 -15.21
C ALA A 125 9.00 19.50 -14.18
N PHE A 126 10.07 19.65 -13.41
CA PHE A 126 10.47 18.64 -12.40
C PHE A 126 9.39 18.45 -11.30
N GLY A 127 8.52 19.44 -11.11
CA GLY A 127 7.33 19.35 -10.26
C GLY A 127 7.64 19.41 -8.76
N LYS A 128 6.61 19.27 -7.92
CA LYS A 128 6.72 19.26 -6.45
C LYS A 128 6.42 17.86 -5.91
N ALA A 129 6.93 17.52 -4.73
CA ALA A 129 6.62 16.26 -4.05
C ALA A 129 5.19 16.30 -3.50
N ILE A 130 4.36 15.29 -3.82
CA ILE A 130 2.92 15.29 -3.51
C ILE A 130 2.53 14.11 -2.63
N GLY A 131 3.07 12.92 -2.89
CA GLY A 131 2.64 11.72 -2.20
C GLY A 131 3.75 10.69 -2.03
N LYS A 132 3.46 9.67 -1.22
CA LYS A 132 4.31 8.48 -1.08
C LYS A 132 3.63 7.25 -1.69
N ALA A 133 4.44 6.38 -2.26
CA ALA A 133 4.02 5.11 -2.84
C ALA A 133 5.03 4.01 -2.52
N ALA A 134 4.55 2.77 -2.52
CA ALA A 134 5.39 1.59 -2.55
C ALA A 134 5.56 1.15 -4.00
N ILE A 135 6.79 0.79 -4.38
CA ILE A 135 7.09 0.18 -5.68
C ILE A 135 7.16 -1.32 -5.45
N LEU A 136 6.22 -2.07 -6.02
CA LEU A 136 6.24 -3.53 -5.97
C LEU A 136 6.78 -4.11 -7.26
N LYS A 137 7.58 -5.17 -7.09
CA LYS A 137 7.96 -6.08 -8.17
C LYS A 137 6.90 -7.19 -8.27
N PRO A 138 6.76 -7.83 -9.45
CA PRO A 138 5.96 -9.05 -9.58
C PRO A 138 6.39 -10.09 -8.55
N GLY A 139 5.43 -10.82 -7.99
CA GLY A 139 5.66 -11.85 -6.98
C GLY A 139 5.86 -11.34 -5.55
N LYS A 140 5.79 -10.02 -5.32
CA LYS A 140 5.90 -9.45 -3.96
C LYS A 140 4.55 -9.38 -3.23
N GLU A 141 4.59 -9.67 -1.95
CA GLU A 141 3.45 -9.68 -1.04
C GLU A 141 2.96 -8.24 -0.75
N LEU A 142 1.64 -8.09 -0.73
CA LEU A 142 0.91 -6.88 -0.37
C LEU A 142 0.36 -6.99 1.05
N PHE A 143 -0.34 -8.08 1.31
CA PHE A 143 -1.02 -8.35 2.56
C PHE A 143 -0.74 -9.78 2.98
N ILE A 144 -0.53 -9.97 4.28
CA ILE A 144 -0.42 -11.29 4.89
C ILE A 144 -1.48 -11.38 5.98
N PHE A 145 -2.24 -12.47 5.96
CA PHE A 145 -3.20 -12.79 7.00
C PHE A 145 -2.80 -14.11 7.65
N HIS A 146 -2.77 -14.12 8.98
CA HIS A 146 -2.70 -15.33 9.79
C HIS A 146 -4.06 -15.53 10.43
N LEU A 147 -4.65 -16.69 10.21
CA LEU A 147 -6.04 -17.00 10.51
C LEU A 147 -6.14 -18.33 11.28
N PRO A 148 -7.17 -18.46 12.15
CA PRO A 148 -7.30 -19.63 13.01
C PRO A 148 -7.92 -20.83 12.30
N ASN A 149 -8.87 -20.60 11.39
CA ASN A 149 -9.71 -21.64 10.79
C ASN A 149 -9.82 -21.47 9.26
N GLU A 150 -10.15 -22.55 8.54
CA GLU A 150 -10.39 -22.49 7.10
C GLU A 150 -11.60 -21.63 6.70
N LYS A 151 -12.65 -21.61 7.53
CA LYS A 151 -13.81 -20.72 7.34
C LYS A 151 -13.38 -19.25 7.28
N ALA A 152 -12.42 -18.86 8.12
CA ALA A 152 -11.85 -17.52 8.14
C ALA A 152 -11.06 -17.22 6.86
N VAL A 153 -10.38 -18.22 6.29
CA VAL A 153 -9.66 -18.09 5.00
C VAL A 153 -10.64 -17.81 3.87
N GLN A 154 -11.75 -18.56 3.81
CA GLN A 154 -12.78 -18.36 2.78
C GLN A 154 -13.42 -16.97 2.89
N PHE A 155 -13.74 -16.54 4.11
CA PHE A 155 -14.23 -15.18 4.37
C PHE A 155 -13.23 -14.12 3.90
N THR A 156 -11.95 -14.26 4.28
CA THR A 156 -10.90 -13.31 3.90
C THR A 156 -10.69 -13.26 2.39
N ARG A 157 -10.79 -14.39 1.68
CA ARG A 157 -10.75 -14.42 0.21
C ARG A 157 -11.88 -13.56 -0.41
N LYS A 158 -13.10 -13.64 0.12
CA LYS A 158 -14.22 -12.79 -0.33
C LYS A 158 -13.92 -11.30 -0.12
N LEU A 159 -13.35 -10.94 1.03
CA LEU A 159 -12.95 -9.55 1.31
C LEU A 159 -11.88 -9.03 0.35
N VAL A 160 -10.90 -9.87 0.01
CA VAL A 160 -9.82 -9.49 -0.92
C VAL A 160 -10.38 -9.16 -2.31
N VAL A 161 -11.41 -9.89 -2.78
CA VAL A 161 -12.09 -9.57 -4.04
C VAL A 161 -12.73 -8.18 -4.00
N GLN A 162 -13.35 -7.80 -2.88
CA GLN A 162 -13.93 -6.47 -2.71
C GLN A 162 -12.86 -5.37 -2.71
N VAL A 163 -11.72 -5.63 -2.07
CA VAL A 163 -10.59 -4.70 -1.97
C VAL A 163 -9.81 -4.56 -3.27
N LYS A 164 -9.91 -5.52 -4.19
CA LYS A 164 -9.28 -5.48 -5.51
C LYS A 164 -9.55 -4.17 -6.25
N SER A 165 -10.76 -3.61 -6.13
CA SER A 165 -11.16 -2.33 -6.73
C SER A 165 -10.34 -1.12 -6.26
N LYS A 166 -9.75 -1.18 -5.06
CA LYS A 166 -8.93 -0.12 -4.46
C LYS A 166 -7.47 -0.18 -4.92
N LEU A 167 -7.03 -1.29 -5.48
CA LEU A 167 -5.65 -1.52 -5.89
C LEU A 167 -5.49 -1.33 -7.40
N PRO A 168 -4.37 -0.71 -7.86
CA PRO A 168 -4.20 -0.37 -9.27
C PRO A 168 -3.62 -1.51 -10.14
N GLY A 169 -3.35 -2.69 -9.58
CA GLY A 169 -2.68 -3.80 -10.28
C GLY A 169 -3.35 -5.15 -10.01
N ARG A 170 -2.95 -6.16 -10.79
CA ARG A 170 -3.43 -7.53 -10.59
C ARG A 170 -2.85 -8.16 -9.33
N ILE A 171 -3.69 -8.94 -8.64
CA ILE A 171 -3.35 -9.62 -7.40
C ILE A 171 -3.72 -11.10 -7.50
N ARG A 172 -2.97 -11.94 -6.79
CA ARG A 172 -3.19 -13.37 -6.62
C ARG A 172 -3.23 -13.69 -5.12
N ALA A 173 -4.04 -14.66 -4.72
CA ALA A 173 -4.13 -15.11 -3.34
C ALA A 173 -3.48 -16.49 -3.22
N ASP A 174 -2.43 -16.58 -2.42
CA ASP A 174 -1.69 -17.81 -2.15
C ASP A 174 -2.03 -18.26 -0.73
N TYR A 175 -2.45 -19.51 -0.58
CA TYR A 175 -2.83 -20.10 0.69
C TYR A 175 -1.80 -21.15 1.09
N GLU A 176 -1.31 -21.05 2.31
CA GLU A 176 -0.39 -22.00 2.92
C GLU A 176 -0.96 -22.45 4.27
N ASN A 177 -0.97 -23.76 4.51
CA ASN A 177 -1.30 -24.32 5.81
C ASN A 177 0.01 -24.72 6.53
N LEU A 178 0.28 -24.13 7.68
CA LEU A 178 1.51 -24.38 8.43
C LEU A 178 1.49 -25.70 9.21
N SER A 179 0.33 -26.33 9.41
CA SER A 179 0.26 -27.63 10.09
C SER A 179 0.88 -28.77 9.27
N LEU A 180 0.86 -28.66 7.94
CA LEU A 180 1.34 -29.67 6.99
C LEU A 180 2.84 -29.55 6.66
N LYS A 181 3.52 -28.50 7.14
CA LYS A 181 4.95 -28.23 6.86
C LYS A 181 5.90 -28.75 7.95
N LYS A 182 5.41 -29.52 8.92
CA LYS A 182 6.27 -30.22 9.89
C LYS A 182 6.78 -31.52 9.27
N GLU A 183 7.72 -31.40 8.34
CA GLU A 183 8.63 -32.46 7.92
C GLU A 183 10.05 -31.90 7.87
#